data_AF-A0A1F3WV09-F1
#
_entry.id   AF-A0A1F3WV09-F1
#
_cell.length_a   1.000
_cell.length_b   1.000
_cell.length_c   1.000
_cell.angle_alpha   90.00
_cell.angle_beta   90.00
_cell.angle_gamma   90.00
#
_symmetry.space_group_name_H-M   'P 1'
#
loop_
_entity.id
_entity.type
_entity.pdbx_description
1 polymer ?
#
loop_
_entity_poly.entity_id
_entity_poly.type
_entity_poly.pdbx_seq_one_letter_code
_entity_poly.pdbx_strand_id
1 'polypeptide(L)'
;MEKNKLVDIFNIYDMTVDNCFYGYLLEKKNEMKRFGALNQKMNETNGKDIFLMYLHLLIVIIKASLKGYPAGEFRKTAALSAAGTVHRLISNLDLSFLGLKTSSHLFRERVKLLSVMAAAIISEDYPLGIHRREAVMDNIEIITECAFPDKKLELFHEVLKVA
;
A
#
# COMPACT_ATOMS: atom_id res chain seq x y z
N MET A 1 -23.54 -30.37 -17.38
CA MET A 1 -23.82 -29.10 -16.69
C MET A 1 -23.11 -29.18 -15.36
N GLU A 2 -22.20 -28.31 -14.94
CA GLU A 2 -21.67 -27.04 -15.43
C GLU A 2 -20.24 -26.93 -14.89
N LYS A 3 -19.31 -26.53 -15.75
CA LYS A 3 -17.93 -26.16 -15.40
C LYS A 3 -17.89 -24.66 -15.09
N ASN A 4 -16.84 -24.23 -14.39
CA ASN A 4 -16.28 -22.86 -14.34
C ASN A 4 -16.86 -21.86 -13.32
N LYS A 5 -16.35 -21.92 -12.08
CA LYS A 5 -16.38 -20.76 -11.14
C LYS A 5 -15.08 -20.62 -10.32
N LEU A 6 -13.92 -20.96 -10.91
CA LEU A 6 -12.63 -20.91 -10.20
C LEU A 6 -11.52 -20.13 -10.95
N VAL A 7 -11.90 -19.22 -11.84
CA VAL A 7 -10.94 -18.37 -12.57
C VAL A 7 -11.42 -16.92 -12.46
N ASP A 8 -11.25 -16.27 -11.31
CA ASP A 8 -11.54 -14.83 -11.16
C ASP A 8 -10.82 -14.17 -9.95
N ILE A 9 -9.59 -14.58 -9.61
CA ILE A 9 -8.81 -13.93 -8.52
C ILE A 9 -7.45 -13.36 -8.97
N PHE A 10 -7.02 -13.57 -10.21
CA PHE A 10 -5.73 -13.05 -10.71
C PHE A 10 -5.91 -12.21 -11.96
N ASN A 11 -6.44 -10.99 -11.82
CA ASN A 11 -6.42 -10.00 -12.90
C ASN A 11 -6.70 -8.58 -12.40
N ILE A 12 -5.84 -8.02 -11.53
CA ILE A 12 -5.75 -6.56 -11.36
C ILE A 12 -4.29 -6.17 -11.10
N TYR A 13 -3.47 -6.23 -12.14
CA TYR A 13 -2.32 -5.35 -12.34
C TYR A 13 -2.05 -5.36 -13.84
N ASP A 14 -2.49 -4.33 -14.55
CA ASP A 14 -1.68 -3.83 -15.66
C ASP A 14 -1.97 -2.37 -16.03
N MET A 15 -0.91 -1.76 -16.57
CA MET A 15 -0.75 -0.47 -17.23
C MET A 15 -0.39 0.72 -16.32
N THR A 16 0.84 1.26 -16.33
CA THR A 16 1.82 1.36 -17.43
C THR A 16 3.28 1.30 -16.95
N VAL A 17 3.99 0.23 -17.33
CA VAL A 17 5.39 0.29 -17.78
C VAL A 17 5.45 -0.53 -19.06
N ASP A 18 5.95 0.07 -20.13
CA ASP A 18 5.85 -0.39 -21.50
C ASP A 18 6.28 -1.85 -21.76
N ASN A 19 5.53 -2.49 -22.66
CA ASN A 19 5.78 -3.78 -23.31
C ASN A 19 5.78 -5.03 -22.43
N CYS A 20 4.58 -5.59 -22.19
CA CYS A 20 4.30 -7.02 -22.39
C CYS A 20 2.88 -7.29 -21.90
N PHE A 21 1.89 -7.48 -22.77
CA PHE A 21 0.82 -8.46 -22.54
C PHE A 21 -0.04 -8.59 -23.81
N TYR A 22 0.38 -9.48 -24.71
CA TYR A 22 -0.51 -10.11 -25.68
C TYR A 22 -0.49 -11.61 -25.42
N GLY A 23 -1.67 -12.20 -25.25
CA GLY A 23 -1.88 -13.64 -25.40
C GLY A 23 -2.66 -14.30 -24.26
N TYR A 24 -3.99 -14.34 -24.40
CA TYR A 24 -4.85 -15.29 -23.68
C TYR A 24 -4.92 -16.65 -24.42
N LEU A 25 -4.88 -17.72 -23.62
CA LEU A 25 -5.58 -19.03 -23.70
C LEU A 25 -5.44 -20.00 -24.91
N LEU A 26 -5.51 -21.30 -24.53
CA LEU A 26 -5.50 -22.59 -25.29
C LEU A 26 -4.09 -23.08 -25.65
N GLU A 27 -3.61 -24.28 -25.29
CA GLU A 27 -4.25 -25.60 -25.38
C GLU A 27 -3.48 -26.67 -24.54
N LYS A 28 -4.22 -27.57 -23.88
CA LYS A 28 -3.93 -28.96 -23.44
C LYS A 28 -2.57 -29.40 -22.80
N LYS A 29 -2.78 -30.10 -21.66
CA LYS A 29 -2.11 -31.31 -21.13
C LYS A 29 -0.92 -31.13 -20.16
N ASN A 30 -1.23 -31.25 -18.86
CA ASN A 30 -0.41 -31.71 -17.73
C ASN A 30 1.12 -31.50 -17.80
N GLU A 31 1.58 -30.27 -17.59
CA GLU A 31 2.86 -29.99 -16.93
C GLU A 31 2.68 -28.77 -16.02
N MET A 32 2.88 -28.93 -14.71
CA MET A 32 2.96 -27.80 -13.79
C MET A 32 4.26 -27.05 -14.05
N LYS A 33 4.26 -26.13 -15.02
CA LYS A 33 5.34 -25.15 -15.16
C LYS A 33 5.24 -24.15 -14.01
N ARG A 34 6.18 -24.28 -13.07
CA ARG A 34 6.41 -23.28 -12.02
C ARG A 34 6.93 -22.01 -12.71
N PHE A 35 6.06 -21.03 -12.93
CA PHE A 35 6.48 -19.68 -13.34
C PHE A 35 7.09 -18.98 -12.11
N GLY A 36 8.34 -19.32 -11.80
CA GLY A 36 9.20 -18.41 -11.06
C GLY A 36 9.54 -17.22 -11.95
N ALA A 37 9.62 -16.02 -11.37
CA ALA A 37 10.13 -14.85 -12.07
C ALA A 37 11.46 -15.22 -12.73
N LEU A 38 11.59 -14.93 -14.03
CA LEU A 38 12.88 -14.97 -14.73
C LEU A 38 13.87 -14.13 -13.92
N ASN A 39 15.11 -14.63 -13.75
CA ASN A 39 16.26 -13.96 -13.15
C ASN A 39 16.56 -12.62 -13.87
N GLN A 40 15.68 -11.63 -13.77
CA GLN A 40 16.05 -10.24 -13.86
C GLN A 40 16.84 -9.97 -12.60
N LYS A 41 18.04 -9.39 -12.77
CA LYS A 41 18.86 -8.83 -11.69
C LYS A 41 17.95 -8.36 -10.57
N MET A 42 17.96 -9.07 -9.44
CA MET A 42 17.37 -8.58 -8.21
C MET A 42 18.11 -7.28 -7.93
N ASN A 43 17.56 -6.16 -8.41
CA ASN A 43 18.07 -4.86 -8.03
C ASN A 43 18.04 -4.86 -6.51
N GLU A 44 19.18 -4.53 -5.88
CA GLU A 44 19.23 -4.36 -4.44
C GLU A 44 18.08 -3.44 -4.06
N THR A 45 17.12 -3.97 -3.28
CA THR A 45 15.93 -3.24 -2.91
C THR A 45 16.36 -1.98 -2.16
N ASN A 46 16.31 -0.84 -2.84
CA ASN A 46 16.84 0.41 -2.31
C ASN A 46 15.96 0.82 -1.12
N GLY A 47 16.55 1.39 -0.07
CA GLY A 47 15.81 1.86 1.10
C GLY A 47 14.65 2.80 0.75
N LYS A 48 14.74 3.49 -0.40
CA LYS A 48 13.67 4.31 -1.00
C LYS A 48 12.43 3.48 -1.39
N ASP A 49 12.62 2.39 -2.13
CA ASP A 49 11.52 1.55 -2.62
C ASP A 49 10.83 0.83 -1.46
N ILE A 50 11.62 0.34 -0.50
CA ILE A 50 11.12 -0.26 0.74
C ILE A 50 10.28 0.76 1.51
N PHE A 51 10.78 1.99 1.67
CA PHE A 51 10.06 3.06 2.34
C PHE A 51 8.72 3.36 1.66
N LEU A 52 8.71 3.56 0.33
CA LEU A 52 7.50 3.86 -0.42
C LEU A 52 6.47 2.71 -0.35
N MET A 53 6.93 1.46 -0.41
CA MET A 53 6.07 0.28 -0.29
C MET A 53 5.38 0.23 1.08
N TYR A 54 6.13 0.37 2.17
CA TYR A 54 5.54 0.34 3.51
C TYR A 54 4.67 1.57 3.79
N LEU A 55 5.05 2.75 3.28
CA LEU A 55 4.23 3.95 3.40
C LEU A 55 2.88 3.79 2.69
N HIS A 56 2.90 3.25 1.47
CA HIS A 56 1.69 2.97 0.70
C HIS A 56 0.79 1.96 1.42
N LEU A 57 1.36 0.84 1.89
CA LEU A 57 0.60 -0.16 2.66
C LEU A 57 -0.05 0.46 3.91
N LEU A 58 0.70 1.27 4.65
CA LEU A 58 0.21 1.95 5.85
C LEU A 58 -0.96 2.88 5.53
N ILE A 59 -0.84 3.70 4.48
CA ILE A 59 -1.90 4.60 4.02
C ILE A 59 -3.17 3.82 3.67
N VAL A 60 -3.04 2.72 2.91
CA VAL A 60 -4.19 1.91 2.48
C VAL A 60 -4.93 1.32 3.69
N ILE A 61 -4.20 0.73 4.65
CA ILE A 61 -4.81 0.14 5.83
C ILE A 61 -5.51 1.20 6.68
N ILE A 62 -4.84 2.34 6.93
CA ILE A 62 -5.44 3.43 7.72
C ILE A 62 -6.69 4.00 7.03
N LYS A 63 -6.64 4.25 5.72
CA LYS A 63 -7.83 4.72 4.97
C LYS A 63 -8.97 3.72 5.05
N ALA A 64 -8.69 2.42 4.99
CA ALA A 64 -9.70 1.39 5.13
C ALA A 64 -10.32 1.41 6.55
N SER A 65 -9.50 1.44 7.60
CA SER A 65 -9.98 1.54 8.99
C SER A 65 -10.84 2.79 9.23
N LEU A 66 -10.44 3.95 8.70
CA LEU A 66 -11.21 5.19 8.82
C LEU A 66 -12.56 5.15 8.10
N LYS A 67 -12.70 4.33 7.04
CA LYS A 67 -13.98 4.07 6.36
C LYS A 67 -14.81 2.96 7.02
N GLY A 68 -14.38 2.42 8.16
CA GLY A 68 -15.10 1.39 8.91
C GLY A 68 -14.85 -0.03 8.42
N TYR A 69 -13.81 -0.27 7.61
CA TYR A 69 -13.40 -1.63 7.30
C TYR A 69 -12.63 -2.23 8.49
N PRO A 70 -13.05 -3.39 9.02
CA PRO A 70 -12.38 -4.00 10.16
C PRO A 70 -10.95 -4.38 9.80
N ALA A 71 -10.01 -4.07 10.67
CA ALA A 71 -8.67 -4.58 10.55
C ALA A 71 -8.61 -5.92 11.29
N GLY A 72 -8.74 -7.05 10.58
CA GLY A 72 -8.44 -8.34 11.19
C GLY A 72 -6.99 -8.40 11.73
N GLU A 73 -6.68 -9.35 12.61
CA GLU A 73 -5.38 -9.42 13.32
C GLU A 73 -4.14 -9.35 12.40
N PHE A 74 -4.22 -9.98 11.22
CA PHE A 74 -3.16 -9.88 10.22
C PHE A 74 -2.94 -8.45 9.70
N ARG A 75 -4.04 -7.72 9.41
CA ARG A 75 -3.98 -6.33 8.94
C ARG A 75 -3.48 -5.40 10.04
N LYS A 76 -3.89 -5.64 11.29
CA LYS A 76 -3.39 -4.89 12.46
C LYS A 76 -1.88 -5.05 12.60
N THR A 77 -1.41 -6.30 12.60
CA THR A 77 0.02 -6.63 12.73
C THR A 77 0.83 -6.04 11.57
N ALA A 78 0.34 -6.17 10.35
CA ALA A 78 0.99 -5.62 9.16
C ALA A 78 1.11 -4.10 9.23
N ALA A 79 0.06 -3.40 9.65
CA ALA A 79 0.09 -1.95 9.74
C ALA A 79 0.96 -1.43 10.89
N LEU A 80 0.98 -2.09 12.05
CA LEU A 80 1.91 -1.75 13.14
C LEU A 80 3.38 -1.97 12.73
N SER A 81 3.67 -3.08 12.06
CA SER A 81 5.00 -3.37 11.51
C SER A 81 5.42 -2.35 10.44
N ALA A 82 4.49 -2.00 9.55
CA ALA A 82 4.70 -0.97 8.53
C ALA A 82 4.96 0.40 9.16
N ALA A 83 4.17 0.79 10.16
CA ALA A 83 4.34 2.05 10.90
C ALA A 83 5.73 2.14 11.56
N GLY A 84 6.16 1.09 12.27
CA GLY A 84 7.49 1.06 12.87
C GLY A 84 8.61 1.15 11.84
N THR A 85 8.46 0.46 10.70
CA THR A 85 9.45 0.49 9.62
C THR A 85 9.52 1.85 8.93
N VAL A 86 8.37 2.44 8.60
CA VAL A 86 8.25 3.80 8.02
C VAL A 86 8.87 4.84 8.94
N HIS A 87 8.54 4.81 10.23
CA HIS A 87 9.07 5.75 11.21
C HIS A 87 10.60 5.69 11.33
N ARG A 88 11.17 4.48 11.29
CA ARG A 88 12.62 4.28 11.31
C ARG A 88 13.28 4.76 10.02
N LEU A 89 12.74 4.38 8.87
CA LEU A 89 13.32 4.71 7.56
C LEU A 89 13.27 6.21 7.29
N ILE A 90 12.13 6.87 7.55
CA ILE A 90 11.96 8.30 7.28
C ILE A 90 12.99 9.14 8.04
N SER A 91 13.48 8.67 9.20
CA SER A 91 14.43 9.42 10.03
C SER A 91 15.83 9.55 9.41
N ASN A 92 16.21 8.64 8.49
CA ASN A 92 17.54 8.64 7.86
C ASN A 92 17.49 8.74 6.33
N LEU A 93 16.30 8.66 5.74
CA LEU A 93 16.14 8.69 4.28
C LEU A 93 16.42 10.09 3.73
N ASP A 94 17.25 10.17 2.69
CA ASP A 94 17.32 11.37 1.85
C ASP A 94 16.04 11.47 1.01
N LEU A 95 15.32 12.58 1.13
CA LEU A 95 14.02 12.82 0.47
C LEU A 95 14.16 13.58 -0.85
N SER A 96 15.38 13.85 -1.31
CA SER A 96 15.64 14.50 -2.61
C SER A 96 14.94 13.81 -3.78
N PHE A 97 14.80 12.48 -3.73
CA PHE A 97 14.15 11.67 -4.77
C PHE A 97 12.66 11.97 -4.96
N LEU A 98 12.01 12.57 -3.95
CA LEU A 98 10.60 12.94 -4.03
C LEU A 98 10.36 14.28 -4.74
N GLY A 99 11.42 15.05 -5.03
CA GLY A 99 11.27 16.36 -5.68
C GLY A 99 10.34 17.32 -4.93
N LEU A 100 10.31 17.24 -3.59
CA LEU A 100 9.34 17.95 -2.77
C LEU A 100 9.41 19.46 -3.01
N LYS A 101 8.28 20.07 -3.38
CA LYS A 101 8.14 21.54 -3.47
C LYS A 101 8.14 22.20 -2.09
N THR A 102 7.71 21.45 -1.07
CA THR A 102 7.67 21.86 0.34
C THR A 102 8.91 21.37 1.08
N SER A 103 9.16 21.93 2.28
CA SER A 103 10.27 21.49 3.14
C SER A 103 10.22 19.98 3.43
N SER A 104 11.31 19.28 3.11
CA SER A 104 11.51 17.85 3.41
C SER A 104 11.36 17.53 4.91
N HIS A 105 11.61 18.52 5.78
CA HIS A 105 11.36 18.40 7.21
C HIS A 105 9.86 18.27 7.53
N LEU A 106 9.00 19.06 6.88
CA LEU A 106 7.55 19.00 7.10
C LEU A 106 6.97 17.65 6.64
N PHE A 107 7.40 17.16 5.48
CA PHE A 107 6.98 15.84 5.01
C PHE A 107 7.40 14.74 6.00
N ARG A 108 8.63 14.80 6.50
CA ARG A 108 9.15 13.87 7.51
C ARG A 108 8.29 13.85 8.78
N GLU A 109 7.96 15.02 9.31
CA GLU A 109 7.13 15.12 10.51
C GLU A 109 5.71 14.59 10.26
N ARG A 110 5.13 14.86 9.08
CA ARG A 110 3.82 14.29 8.71
C ARG A 110 3.82 12.77 8.63
N VAL A 111 4.87 12.17 8.04
CA VAL A 111 5.02 10.71 7.96
C VAL A 111 5.24 10.08 9.34
N LYS A 112 6.05 10.71 10.19
CA LYS A 112 6.22 10.26 11.58
C LYS A 112 4.90 10.32 12.36
N LEU A 113 4.16 11.43 12.22
CA LEU A 113 2.85 11.59 12.85
C LEU A 113 1.89 10.50 12.40
N LEU A 114 1.80 10.22 11.10
CA LEU A 114 0.97 9.14 10.56
C LEU A 114 1.35 7.77 11.18
N SER A 115 2.65 7.50 11.31
CA SER A 115 3.15 6.25 11.90
C SER A 115 2.74 6.10 13.37
N VAL A 116 2.75 7.18 14.14
CA VAL A 116 2.31 7.17 15.55
C VAL A 116 0.78 7.00 15.63
N MET A 117 0.04 7.71 14.77
CA MET A 117 -1.42 7.64 14.75
C MET A 117 -1.96 6.28 14.32
N ALA A 118 -1.19 5.53 13.52
CA ALA A 118 -1.57 4.21 13.04
C ALA A 118 -2.05 3.30 14.18
N ALA A 119 -1.27 3.20 15.27
CA ALA A 119 -1.62 2.34 16.41
C ALA A 119 -2.97 2.70 17.03
N ALA A 120 -3.27 4.01 17.14
CA ALA A 120 -4.54 4.48 17.66
C ALA A 120 -5.70 4.19 16.70
N ILE A 121 -5.50 4.25 15.39
CA ILE A 121 -6.56 4.04 14.40
C ILE A 121 -6.88 2.55 14.20
N ILE A 122 -5.86 1.71 14.29
CA ILE A 122 -5.96 0.26 14.09
C ILE A 122 -6.54 -0.43 15.33
N SER A 123 -6.40 0.19 16.51
CA SER A 123 -7.06 -0.25 17.74
C SER A 123 -8.56 0.04 17.64
N GLU A 124 -9.37 -1.00 17.56
CA GLU A 124 -10.84 -0.91 17.48
C GLU A 124 -11.46 -0.27 18.73
N ASP A 125 -10.74 -0.26 19.84
CA ASP A 125 -11.17 0.28 21.13
C ASP A 125 -10.91 1.78 21.29
N TYR A 126 -10.30 2.43 20.30
CA TYR A 126 -9.95 3.84 20.38
C TYR A 126 -10.99 4.73 19.67
N PRO A 127 -11.83 5.46 20.42
CA PRO A 127 -12.83 6.34 19.81
C PRO A 127 -12.15 7.57 19.18
N LEU A 128 -11.93 7.54 17.87
CA LEU A 128 -11.54 8.72 17.12
C LEU A 128 -12.74 9.64 16.92
N GLY A 129 -12.74 10.83 17.54
CA GLY A 129 -13.71 11.87 17.21
C GLY A 129 -13.63 12.28 15.73
N ILE A 130 -14.72 12.83 15.19
CA ILE A 130 -14.83 13.25 13.77
C ILE A 130 -13.64 14.12 13.35
N HIS A 131 -13.31 15.16 14.13
CA HIS A 131 -12.18 16.05 13.86
C HIS A 131 -10.82 15.34 13.82
N ARG A 132 -10.62 14.29 14.62
CA ARG A 132 -9.37 13.53 14.58
C ARG A 132 -9.28 12.69 13.32
N ARG A 133 -10.40 12.12 12.85
CA ARG A 133 -10.43 11.37 11.59
C ARG A 133 -10.14 12.29 10.41
N GLU A 134 -10.76 13.46 10.37
CA GLU A 134 -10.52 14.49 9.35
C GLU A 134 -9.04 14.88 9.34
N ALA A 135 -8.46 15.22 10.49
CA ALA A 135 -7.04 15.58 10.58
C ALA A 135 -6.09 14.47 10.09
N VAL A 136 -6.41 13.20 10.33
CA VAL A 136 -5.64 12.07 9.78
C VAL A 136 -5.79 12.01 8.26
N MET A 137 -7.01 12.14 7.74
CA MET A 137 -7.28 12.10 6.31
C MET A 137 -6.56 13.23 5.57
N ASP A 138 -6.58 14.45 6.11
CA ASP A 138 -5.85 15.61 5.55
C ASP A 138 -4.33 15.34 5.53
N ASN A 139 -3.80 14.73 6.60
CA ASN A 139 -2.40 14.36 6.64
C ASN A 139 -2.04 13.30 5.60
N ILE A 140 -2.91 12.30 5.41
CA ILE A 140 -2.75 11.27 4.37
C ILE A 140 -2.78 11.87 2.98
N GLU A 141 -3.69 12.81 2.71
CA GLU A 141 -3.81 13.47 1.41
C GLU A 141 -2.52 14.21 1.06
N ILE A 142 -2.01 15.04 1.97
CA ILE A 142 -0.76 15.77 1.78
C ILE A 142 0.43 14.82 1.57
N ILE A 143 0.52 13.73 2.36
CA ILE A 143 1.57 12.73 2.17
C ILE A 143 1.45 12.06 0.79
N THR A 144 0.22 11.77 0.35
CA THR A 144 -0.05 11.09 -0.92
C THR A 144 0.31 11.97 -2.11
N GLU A 145 -0.09 13.24 -2.09
CA GLU A 145 0.29 14.22 -3.12
C GLU A 145 1.81 14.37 -3.24
N CYS A 146 2.52 14.30 -2.11
CA CYS A 146 3.98 14.43 -2.10
C CYS A 146 4.70 13.16 -2.57
N ALA A 147 4.28 11.98 -2.07
CA ALA A 147 4.98 10.72 -2.28
C ALA A 147 4.51 9.95 -3.52
N PHE A 148 3.30 10.22 -3.98
CA PHE A 148 2.61 9.48 -5.04
C PHE A 148 1.81 10.43 -5.96
N PRO A 149 2.44 11.49 -6.52
CA PRO A 149 1.72 12.54 -7.26
C PRO A 149 0.93 12.01 -8.47
N ASP A 150 1.42 10.96 -9.12
CA ASP A 150 0.79 10.36 -10.30
C ASP A 150 -0.17 9.20 -9.96
N LYS A 151 -0.43 8.92 -8.67
CA LYS A 151 -1.26 7.79 -8.25
C LYS A 151 -2.41 8.24 -7.37
N LYS A 152 -3.63 7.90 -7.80
CA LYS A 152 -4.80 7.92 -6.91
C LYS A 152 -4.80 6.63 -6.09
N LEU A 153 -4.47 6.74 -4.80
CA LEU A 153 -4.55 5.63 -3.86
C LEU A 153 -6.00 5.35 -3.48
N GLU A 154 -6.76 4.79 -4.43
CA GLU A 154 -8.15 4.39 -4.23
C GLU A 154 -8.24 3.05 -3.49
N LEU A 155 -9.27 2.89 -2.68
CA LEU A 155 -9.52 1.63 -1.99
C LEU A 155 -10.33 0.74 -2.93
N PHE A 156 -9.78 -0.43 -3.25
CA PHE A 156 -10.52 -1.46 -3.98
C PHE A 156 -11.54 -2.12 -3.06
N HIS A 157 -12.77 -1.60 -3.09
CA HIS A 157 -13.87 -2.04 -2.22
C HIS A 157 -14.18 -3.53 -2.34
N GLU A 158 -13.90 -4.14 -3.49
CA GLU A 158 -14.11 -5.57 -3.74
C GLU A 158 -13.14 -6.44 -2.93
N VAL A 159 -11.88 -6.02 -2.81
CA VAL A 159 -10.83 -6.73 -2.05
C VAL A 159 -11.06 -6.62 -0.54
N LEU A 160 -11.64 -5.50 -0.08
CA LEU A 160 -11.85 -5.22 1.34
C LEU A 160 -13.08 -5.92 1.96
N LYS A 161 -13.99 -6.47 1.14
CA LYS A 161 -15.22 -7.15 1.60
C LYS A 161 -15.02 -8.62 1.95
N VAL A 162 -13.92 -9.24 1.54
CA VAL A 162 -13.71 -10.70 1.62
C VAL A 162 -13.03 -11.14 2.92
N ALA A 163 -12.75 -10.21 3.85
CA ALA A 163 -11.90 -10.45 5.02
C ALA A 163 -12.51 -9.99 6.33
#